data_AF-A0A5E4N337-F1
#
_entry.id   AF-A0A5E4N337-F1
#
_cell.length_a   1.000
_cell.length_b   1.000
_cell.length_c   1.000
_cell.angle_alpha   90.00
_cell.angle_beta   90.00
_cell.angle_gamma   90.00
#
_symmetry.space_group_name_H-M   'P 1'
#
loop_
_entity.id
_entity.type
_entity.pdbx_description
1 polymer ?
#
loop_
_entity_poly.entity_id
_entity_poly.type
_entity_poly.pdbx_seq_one_letter_code
_entity_poly.pdbx_strand_id
1 'polypeptide(L)'
;MQCGKLFKERLTIRVASNMTGSYKKKLLVIGKSKTPRCFKNVKNLRVDYKSNKKAWMTGDIISDSLKEWDKQLVKEKRHILLTVDNCPAHPPVQTEFIKLVFLPPTRPLCYNLWIKVLLKHLR
;
A
#
# COMPACT_ATOMS: atom_id res chain seq x y z
N MET A 1 -15.37 39.03 5.85
CA MET A 1 -14.33 38.12 5.32
C MET A 1 -14.24 36.91 6.24
N GLN A 2 -14.67 35.72 5.81
CA GLN A 2 -14.49 34.49 6.59
C GLN A 2 -13.05 34.01 6.41
N CYS A 3 -12.29 34.04 7.51
CA CYS A 3 -10.97 33.45 7.63
C CYS A 3 -11.05 31.98 7.17
N GLY A 4 -10.35 31.65 6.08
CA GLY A 4 -10.41 30.34 5.44
C GLY A 4 -9.97 29.25 6.42
N LYS A 5 -10.90 28.39 6.84
CA LYS A 5 -10.56 27.10 7.44
C LYS A 5 -9.65 26.38 6.44
N LEU A 6 -8.35 26.29 6.75
CA LEU A 6 -7.45 25.39 6.03
C LEU A 6 -8.04 23.99 6.15
N PHE A 7 -8.66 23.52 5.07
CA PHE A 7 -9.20 22.17 5.01
C PHE A 7 -8.02 21.22 5.14
N LYS A 8 -7.79 20.70 6.36
CA LYS A 8 -6.90 19.56 6.62
C LYS A 8 -7.52 18.29 6.04
N GLU A 9 -7.86 18.29 4.76
CA GLU A 9 -8.20 17.08 4.04
C GLU A 9 -6.92 16.29 3.83
N ARG A 10 -7.00 14.99 4.11
CA ARG A 10 -5.89 14.06 3.98
C ARG A 10 -6.38 12.92 3.12
N LEU A 11 -5.54 12.54 2.18
CA LEU A 11 -5.70 11.39 1.32
C LEU A 11 -4.40 10.60 1.40
N THR A 12 -4.47 9.31 1.72
CA THR A 12 -3.31 8.42 1.69
C THR A 12 -3.44 7.51 0.49
N ILE A 13 -2.36 7.32 -0.26
CA ILE A 13 -2.34 6.46 -1.45
C ILE A 13 -1.22 5.45 -1.27
N ARG A 14 -1.54 4.17 -1.41
CA ARG A 14 -0.54 3.11 -1.55
C ARG A 14 -0.30 2.84 -3.02
N VAL A 15 0.96 2.89 -3.40
CA VAL A 15 1.43 2.55 -4.74
C VAL A 15 2.27 1.28 -4.64
N ALA A 16 2.18 0.40 -5.63
CA ALA A 16 3.08 -0.73 -5.78
C ALA A 16 3.32 -1.02 -7.27
N SER A 17 4.55 -1.37 -7.59
CA SER A 17 4.99 -1.69 -8.95
C SER A 17 6.05 -2.78 -8.89
N ASN A 18 6.24 -3.53 -9.97
CA ASN A 18 7.43 -4.36 -10.12
C ASN A 18 8.67 -3.49 -10.38
N MET A 19 9.84 -4.10 -10.28
CA MET A 19 11.14 -3.43 -10.40
C MET A 19 11.35 -2.72 -11.75
N THR A 20 10.85 -3.29 -12.84
CA THR A 20 10.96 -2.70 -14.19
C THR A 20 9.90 -1.64 -14.48
N GLY A 21 8.89 -1.49 -13.61
CA GLY A 21 7.78 -0.56 -13.84
C GLY A 21 6.71 -1.03 -14.82
N SER A 22 6.88 -2.21 -15.46
CA SER A 22 5.95 -2.74 -16.45
C SER A 22 4.61 -3.19 -15.84
N TYR A 23 4.63 -3.64 -14.60
CA TYR A 23 3.44 -4.01 -13.85
C TYR A 23 3.18 -3.00 -12.73
N LYS A 24 2.05 -2.32 -12.80
CA LYS A 24 1.58 -1.37 -11.78
C LYS A 24 0.35 -1.92 -11.09
N LYS A 25 0.41 -2.11 -9.77
CA LYS A 25 -0.74 -2.54 -9.00
C LYS A 25 -1.77 -1.41 -8.94
N LYS A 26 -3.05 -1.77 -9.00
CA LYS A 26 -4.16 -0.85 -8.78
C LYS A 26 -3.95 -0.06 -7.48
N LEU A 27 -4.17 1.26 -7.54
CA LEU A 27 -3.97 2.15 -6.40
C LEU A 27 -4.98 1.84 -5.30
N LEU A 28 -4.49 1.82 -4.06
CA LEU A 28 -5.34 1.81 -2.87
C LEU A 28 -5.36 3.22 -2.29
N VAL A 29 -6.53 3.83 -2.30
CA VAL A 29 -6.77 5.20 -1.84
C VAL A 29 -7.54 5.15 -0.52
N ILE A 30 -7.04 5.87 0.48
CA ILE A 30 -7.64 5.96 1.82
C ILE A 30 -8.05 7.40 2.08
N GLY A 31 -9.36 7.62 2.16
CA GLY A 31 -9.92 8.93 2.52
C GLY A 31 -10.57 8.92 3.91
N LYS A 32 -11.13 10.08 4.28
CA LYS A 32 -11.83 10.25 5.56
C LYS A 32 -13.24 9.68 5.54
N SER A 33 -14.02 10.04 4.53
CA SER A 33 -15.41 9.64 4.38
C SER A 33 -15.49 8.23 3.80
N LYS A 34 -16.47 7.43 4.23
CA LYS A 34 -16.78 6.15 3.58
C LYS A 34 -17.32 6.35 2.15
N THR A 35 -18.12 7.41 1.97
CA THR A 35 -18.75 7.80 0.71
C THR A 35 -18.50 9.29 0.49
N PRO A 36 -17.35 9.68 -0.09
CA PRO A 36 -17.08 11.08 -0.37
C PRO A 36 -18.09 11.61 -1.40
N ARG A 37 -18.45 12.89 -1.28
CA ARG A 37 -19.47 13.52 -2.14
C ARG A 37 -19.12 13.43 -3.63
N CYS A 38 -17.84 13.45 -3.97
CA CYS A 38 -17.35 13.29 -5.34
C CYS A 38 -17.58 11.90 -5.95
N PHE A 39 -17.95 10.89 -5.14
CA PHE A 39 -18.30 9.55 -5.65
C PHE A 39 -19.80 9.40 -5.92
N LYS A 40 -20.60 10.46 -5.71
CA LYS A 40 -22.02 10.44 -6.06
C LYS A 40 -22.16 10.14 -7.55
N ASN A 41 -22.95 9.12 -7.89
CA ASN A 41 -23.19 8.63 -9.26
C ASN A 41 -21.97 7.98 -9.96
N VAL A 42 -20.87 7.74 -9.24
CA VAL A 42 -19.73 6.99 -9.79
C VAL A 42 -19.98 5.49 -9.60
N LYS A 43 -20.27 4.78 -10.70
CA LYS A 43 -20.54 3.33 -10.66
C LYS A 43 -19.27 2.49 -10.52
N ASN A 44 -18.20 2.87 -11.24
CA ASN A 44 -16.95 2.11 -11.29
C ASN A 44 -15.76 3.00 -10.97
N LEU A 45 -15.07 2.71 -9.86
CA LEU A 45 -13.82 3.36 -9.50
C LEU A 45 -12.63 2.55 -10.07
N ARG A 46 -11.73 3.24 -10.76
CA ARG A 46 -10.46 2.68 -11.24
C ARG A 46 -9.44 2.43 -10.12
N VAL A 47 -9.76 2.85 -8.91
CA VAL A 47 -8.94 2.68 -7.70
C VAL A 47 -9.71 1.88 -6.66
N ASP A 48 -8.98 1.19 -5.78
CA ASP A 48 -9.58 0.59 -4.59
C ASP A 48 -9.67 1.67 -3.52
N TYR A 49 -10.86 1.87 -2.96
CA TYR A 49 -11.09 2.92 -1.96
C TYR A 49 -11.40 2.31 -0.60
N LYS A 50 -10.74 2.82 0.43
CA LYS A 50 -11.03 2.53 1.84
C LYS A 50 -11.20 3.85 2.60
N SER A 51 -11.87 3.80 3.74
CA SER A 51 -12.08 4.98 4.57
C SER A 51 -11.57 4.76 5.98
N ASN A 52 -10.87 5.76 6.51
CA ASN A 52 -10.44 5.84 7.90
C ASN A 52 -10.67 7.27 8.38
N LYS A 53 -11.21 7.50 9.59
CA LYS A 53 -11.50 8.85 10.11
C LYS A 53 -10.30 9.81 10.01
N LYS A 54 -9.07 9.31 10.17
CA LYS A 54 -7.83 10.08 10.04
C LYS A 54 -7.20 10.06 8.64
N ALA A 55 -7.78 9.29 7.72
CA ALA A 55 -7.26 8.95 6.40
C ALA A 55 -5.82 8.44 6.44
N TRP A 56 -5.49 7.64 7.46
CA TRP A 56 -4.18 7.02 7.63
C TRP A 56 -4.18 5.57 7.15
N MET A 57 -3.01 5.12 6.73
CA MET A 57 -2.72 3.69 6.61
C MET A 57 -2.81 3.05 7.99
N THR A 58 -3.43 1.87 8.07
CA THR A 58 -3.51 1.06 9.30
C THR A 58 -3.09 -0.37 8.96
N GLY A 59 -2.65 -1.10 9.99
CA GLY A 59 -2.30 -2.51 9.86
C GLY A 59 -3.45 -3.34 9.27
N ASP A 60 -4.69 -3.06 9.67
CA ASP A 60 -5.86 -3.77 9.16
C ASP A 60 -6.08 -3.50 7.66
N ILE A 61 -6.01 -2.22 7.24
CA ILE A 61 -6.21 -1.86 5.83
C ILE A 61 -5.16 -2.49 4.93
N ILE A 62 -3.89 -2.50 5.34
CA ILE A 62 -2.83 -3.13 4.54
C ILE A 62 -2.99 -4.65 4.55
N SER A 63 -3.33 -5.26 5.68
CA SER A 63 -3.49 -6.71 5.80
C SER A 63 -4.63 -7.23 4.94
N ASP A 64 -5.78 -6.57 4.98
CA ASP A 64 -6.93 -6.91 4.14
C ASP A 64 -6.59 -6.76 2.66
N SER A 65 -5.93 -5.66 2.29
CA SER A 65 -5.50 -5.42 0.92
C SER A 65 -4.50 -6.46 0.42
N LEU A 66 -3.58 -6.93 1.28
CA LEU A 66 -2.61 -7.95 0.93
C LEU A 66 -3.27 -9.32 0.76
N LYS A 67 -4.18 -9.71 1.65
CA LYS A 67 -4.95 -10.97 1.52
C LYS A 67 -5.79 -11.00 0.24
N GLU A 68 -6.41 -9.88 -0.12
CA GLU A 68 -7.15 -9.78 -1.39
C GLU A 68 -6.24 -9.89 -2.60
N TRP A 69 -5.06 -9.27 -2.54
CA TRP A 69 -4.06 -9.40 -3.60
C TRP A 69 -3.51 -10.83 -3.70
N ASP A 70 -3.26 -11.49 -2.56
CA ASP A 70 -2.80 -12.88 -2.50
C ASP A 70 -3.80 -13.81 -3.22
N LYS A 71 -5.10 -13.67 -2.96
CA LYS A 71 -6.15 -14.41 -3.68
C LYS A 71 -6.15 -14.17 -5.20
N GLN A 72 -5.79 -12.98 -5.65
CA GLN A 72 -5.66 -12.69 -7.09
C GLN A 72 -4.44 -13.41 -7.67
N LEU A 73 -3.32 -13.41 -6.94
CA LEU A 73 -2.09 -14.07 -7.32
C LEU A 73 -2.20 -15.60 -7.35
N VAL A 74 -3.00 -16.19 -6.46
CA VAL A 74 -3.37 -17.62 -6.48
C VAL A 74 -4.01 -17.97 -7.82
N LYS A 75 -4.96 -17.15 -8.28
CA LYS A 75 -5.64 -17.37 -9.58
C LYS A 75 -4.69 -17.21 -10.76
N GLU A 76 -3.75 -16.26 -10.66
CA GLU A 76 -2.69 -16.04 -11.64
C GLU A 76 -1.57 -17.10 -11.55
N LYS A 77 -1.57 -17.96 -10.52
CA LYS A 77 -0.47 -18.88 -10.17
C LYS A 77 0.90 -18.19 -10.12
N ARG A 78 0.94 -16.98 -9.57
CA ARG A 78 2.12 -16.10 -9.61
C ARG A 78 2.63 -15.77 -8.22
N HIS A 79 3.87 -16.17 -7.92
CA HIS A 79 4.54 -15.75 -6.68
C HIS A 79 5.21 -14.39 -6.87
N ILE A 80 5.17 -13.56 -5.83
CA ILE A 80 5.85 -12.26 -5.81
C ILE A 80 6.62 -12.04 -4.52
N LEU A 81 7.69 -11.27 -4.64
CA LEU A 81 8.39 -10.66 -3.51
C LEU A 81 7.90 -9.21 -3.38
N LEU A 82 7.35 -8.85 -2.22
CA LEU A 82 6.90 -7.48 -1.95
C LEU A 82 7.76 -6.87 -0.85
N THR A 83 8.48 -5.81 -1.21
CA THR A 83 9.29 -5.03 -0.27
C THR A 83 8.42 -3.98 0.43
N VAL A 84 8.45 -3.93 1.76
CA VAL A 84 7.60 -3.05 2.57
C VAL A 84 8.44 -2.35 3.64
N ASP A 85 8.09 -1.11 3.98
CA ASP A 85 8.74 -0.38 5.06
C ASP A 85 8.51 -1.05 6.42
N ASN A 86 9.50 -1.03 7.30
CA ASN A 86 9.39 -1.57 8.65
C ASN A 86 8.75 -0.54 9.58
N CYS A 87 7.44 -0.42 9.45
CA CYS A 87 6.59 0.52 10.17
C CYS A 87 5.47 -0.24 10.88
N PRO A 88 5.01 0.17 12.08
CA PRO A 88 3.87 -0.46 12.76
C PRO A 88 2.58 -0.52 11.93
N ALA A 89 2.43 0.37 10.94
CA ALA A 89 1.31 0.33 10.00
C ALA A 89 1.39 -0.82 8.99
N HIS A 90 2.50 -1.56 8.96
CA HIS A 90 2.78 -2.70 8.11
C HIS A 90 3.10 -3.93 8.97
N PRO A 91 2.08 -4.53 9.62
CA PRO A 91 2.30 -5.75 10.40
C PRO A 91 2.72 -6.89 9.47
N PRO A 92 3.43 -7.91 10.00
CA PRO A 92 3.62 -9.15 9.28
C PRO A 92 2.27 -9.79 8.98
N VAL A 93 2.06 -10.19 7.73
CA VAL A 93 0.84 -10.85 7.27
C VAL A 93 1.22 -12.20 6.68
N GLN A 94 0.51 -13.25 7.07
CA GLN A 94 0.66 -14.56 6.45
C GLN A 94 -0.10 -14.58 5.11
N THR A 95 0.63 -14.84 4.04
CA THR A 95 0.16 -14.90 2.65
C THR A 95 0.92 -16.03 1.95
N GLU A 96 0.28 -16.71 0.99
CA GLU A 96 0.86 -17.90 0.34
C GLU A 96 1.69 -17.53 -0.90
N PHE A 97 1.22 -16.55 -1.69
CA PHE A 97 1.83 -16.16 -2.97
C PHE A 97 2.62 -14.86 -2.86
N ILE A 98 2.41 -14.08 -1.80
CA ILE A 98 3.20 -12.89 -1.49
C ILE A 98 4.21 -13.21 -0.40
N LYS A 99 5.51 -13.08 -0.71
CA LYS A 99 6.57 -13.06 0.28
C LYS A 99 6.88 -11.61 0.66
N LEU A 100 6.57 -11.23 1.90
CA LEU A 100 6.86 -9.90 2.43
C LEU A 100 8.32 -9.82 2.87
N VAL A 101 9.04 -8.80 2.41
CA VAL A 101 10.39 -8.46 2.86
C VAL A 101 10.35 -7.07 3.46
N PHE A 102 10.59 -7.00 4.77
CA PHE A 102 10.66 -5.73 5.48
C PHE A 102 12.01 -5.08 5.27
N LEU A 103 11.99 -3.78 4.97
CA LEU A 103 13.18 -2.98 4.93
C LEU A 103 13.83 -2.92 6.31
N PRO A 104 15.16 -2.79 6.40
CA PRO A 104 15.80 -2.54 7.69
C PRO A 104 15.21 -1.25 8.28
N PRO A 105 15.00 -1.18 9.61
CA PRO A 105 14.57 0.06 10.25
C PRO A 105 15.58 1.15 9.89
N THR A 106 15.09 2.20 9.25
CA THR A 106 15.93 3.21 8.61
C THR A 106 16.82 3.92 9.65
N ARG A 107 18.14 3.82 9.45
CA ARG A 107 19.09 4.85 9.89
C ARG A 107 19.58 5.57 8.62
N PRO A 108 19.66 6.91 8.58
CA PRO A 108 19.77 7.69 7.34
C PRO A 108 21.06 7.51 6.52
N LEU A 109 21.96 6.58 6.84
CA LEU A 109 23.32 6.53 6.29
C LEU A 109 23.66 5.28 5.44
N CYS A 110 22.73 4.35 5.15
CA CYS A 110 23.12 3.06 4.55
C CYS A 110 22.27 2.62 3.34
N TYR A 111 22.21 3.43 2.27
CA TYR A 111 21.66 3.00 0.97
C TYR A 111 22.43 1.79 0.37
N ASN A 112 23.72 1.63 0.69
CA ASN A 112 24.53 0.52 0.18
C ASN A 112 24.23 -0.84 0.83
N LEU A 113 23.70 -0.86 2.06
CA LEU A 113 23.24 -2.09 2.70
C LEU A 113 21.94 -2.59 2.04
N TRP A 114 21.16 -1.66 1.48
CA TRP A 114 19.87 -1.88 0.85
C TRP A 114 19.96 -2.73 -0.42
N ILE A 115 20.88 -2.41 -1.33
CA ILE A 115 21.12 -3.19 -2.56
C ILE A 115 21.56 -4.61 -2.21
N LYS A 116 22.41 -4.77 -1.19
CA LYS A 116 22.91 -6.09 -0.77
C LYS A 116 21.81 -6.98 -0.19
N VAL A 117 20.89 -6.43 0.63
CA VAL A 117 19.75 -7.20 1.18
C VAL A 117 18.78 -7.60 0.08
N LEU A 118 18.50 -6.71 -0.87
CA LEU A 118 17.60 -6.99 -1.99
C LEU A 118 18.19 -8.08 -2.91
N LEU A 119 19.48 -7.98 -3.26
CA LEU A 119 20.18 -8.98 -4.08
C LEU A 119 20.25 -10.35 -3.40
N LYS A 120 20.32 -10.40 -2.05
CA LYS A 120 20.32 -11.67 -1.31
C LYS A 120 18.98 -12.42 -1.40
N HIS A 121 17.87 -11.72 -1.61
CA HIS A 121 16.54 -12.33 -1.70
C HIS A 121 16.10 -12.62 -3.14
N LEU A 122 16.83 -12.10 -4.12
CA LEU A 122 16.60 -12.31 -5.55
C LEU A 122 17.49 -13.41 -6.17
N ARG A 123 18.45 -13.96 -5.40
CA ARG A 123 19.22 -15.17 -5.73
C ARG A 123 18.63 -16.36 -4.98
#